data_AF-X1M115-F1
#
_entry.id   AF-X1M115-F1
#
_cell.length_a   1.000
_cell.length_b   1.000
_cell.length_c   1.000
_cell.angle_alpha   90.00
_cell.angle_beta   90.00
_cell.angle_gamma   90.00
#
_symmetry.space_group_name_H-M   'P 1'
#
loop_
_entity.id
_entity.type
_entity.pdbx_description
1 polymer ?
#
loop_
_entity_poly.entity_id
_entity_poly.type
_entity_poly.pdbx_seq_one_letter_code
_entity_poly.pdbx_strand_id
1 'polypeptide(L)'
;NLRQIIAKDSKNENWKCKCIRCREVRENYNPKEKLYLFRQDYDASGGKEIFLSFENKKREKLYSLLRLRIPSQYYKNSSRSIFRVLENSAIIREVHTYGQLHSLISRDRVSTFSPQHKGMGKKLIKEAERITRKEFGLQKLAVISSAGVRNYYRKKLGYRLKDSYMTKKIQKSGLS
;
A
#
# COMPACT_ATOMS: atom_id res chain seq x y z
N ASN A 1 -23.02 19.17 4.50
CA ASN A 1 -23.02 20.54 3.95
C ASN A 1 -21.60 21.09 3.72
N LEU A 2 -20.72 21.13 4.73
CA LEU A 2 -19.36 21.71 4.62
C LEU A 2 -18.48 21.21 3.45
N ARG A 3 -18.52 19.91 3.09
CA ARG A 3 -17.73 19.40 1.95
C ARG A 3 -18.15 19.97 0.59
N GLN A 4 -19.44 20.24 0.40
CA GLN A 4 -19.94 20.82 -0.85
C GLN A 4 -19.53 22.29 -0.96
N ILE A 5 -19.52 23.00 0.17
CA ILE A 5 -19.04 24.38 0.29
C ILE A 5 -17.56 24.45 -0.09
N ILE A 6 -16.70 23.66 0.56
CA ILE A 6 -15.26 23.60 0.25
C ILE A 6 -15.01 23.22 -1.22
N ALA A 7 -15.80 22.31 -1.79
CA ALA A 7 -15.69 21.93 -3.20
C ALA A 7 -16.10 23.06 -4.16
N LYS A 8 -17.03 23.93 -3.76
CA LYS A 8 -17.47 25.09 -4.53
C LYS A 8 -16.40 26.20 -4.46
N ASP A 9 -15.88 26.48 -3.27
CA ASP A 9 -14.84 27.50 -3.04
C ASP A 9 -13.54 27.13 -3.76
N SER A 10 -13.15 25.85 -3.73
CA SER A 10 -12.00 25.32 -4.47
C SER A 10 -12.11 25.54 -5.99
N LYS A 11 -13.32 25.51 -6.57
CA LYS A 11 -13.50 25.82 -8.00
C LYS A 11 -13.31 27.31 -8.28
N ASN A 12 -13.79 28.17 -7.38
CA ASN A 12 -13.68 29.62 -7.51
C ASN A 12 -12.22 30.10 -7.35
N GLU A 13 -11.45 29.42 -6.49
CA GLU A 13 -10.05 29.75 -6.18
C GLU A 13 -9.02 28.99 -7.05
N ASN A 14 -9.50 28.23 -8.05
CA ASN A 14 -8.68 27.52 -9.03
C ASN A 14 -7.65 26.52 -8.44
N TRP A 15 -7.88 26.02 -7.22
CA TRP A 15 -7.09 24.93 -6.64
C TRP A 15 -7.86 23.61 -6.71
N LYS A 16 -7.15 22.48 -6.69
CA LYS A 16 -7.74 21.14 -6.69
C LYS A 16 -7.26 20.35 -5.47
N CYS A 17 -8.19 19.69 -4.78
CA CYS A 17 -7.85 18.82 -3.66
C CYS A 17 -7.04 17.60 -4.11
N LYS A 18 -5.86 17.41 -3.51
CA LYS A 18 -4.94 16.30 -3.81
C LYS A 18 -5.05 15.15 -2.81
N CYS A 19 -6.05 15.14 -1.93
CA CYS A 19 -6.19 14.07 -0.94
C CYS A 19 -6.51 12.71 -1.61
N ILE A 20 -6.21 11.61 -0.91
CA ILE A 20 -6.46 10.23 -1.38
C ILE A 20 -7.92 10.07 -1.84
N ARG A 21 -8.89 10.55 -1.05
CA ARG A 21 -10.32 10.42 -1.34
C ARG A 21 -10.77 11.17 -2.60
N CYS A 22 -10.17 12.31 -2.90
CA CYS A 22 -10.50 13.07 -4.12
C CYS A 22 -9.87 12.47 -5.37
N ARG A 23 -8.81 11.68 -5.20
CA ARG A 23 -8.05 11.08 -6.29
C ARG A 23 -8.39 9.61 -6.53
N GLU A 24 -9.05 8.92 -5.60
CA GLU A 24 -9.43 7.51 -5.78
C GLU A 24 -10.19 7.29 -7.08
N VAL A 25 -9.80 6.27 -7.85
CA VAL A 25 -10.52 5.95 -9.09
C VAL A 25 -11.91 5.41 -8.77
N ARG A 26 -12.94 6.04 -9.36
CA ARG A 26 -14.35 5.63 -9.29
C ARG A 26 -14.85 5.20 -10.67
N GLU A 27 -15.98 5.74 -11.12
CA GLU A 27 -16.67 5.37 -12.37
C GLU A 27 -15.96 5.86 -13.65
N ASN A 28 -15.12 6.91 -13.57
CA ASN A 28 -14.33 7.44 -14.70
C ASN A 28 -13.05 6.64 -14.96
N TYR A 29 -13.26 5.34 -15.10
CA TYR A 29 -12.25 4.33 -15.32
C TYR A 29 -11.85 4.27 -16.79
N ASN A 30 -10.56 4.48 -17.08
CA ASN A 30 -10.02 4.21 -18.42
C ASN A 30 -9.13 2.95 -18.37
N PRO A 31 -9.58 1.83 -18.97
CA PRO A 31 -8.82 0.57 -19.01
C PRO A 31 -7.44 0.68 -19.67
N LYS A 32 -7.25 1.67 -20.55
CA LYS A 32 -6.02 1.90 -21.32
C LYS A 32 -5.08 2.92 -20.65
N GLU A 33 -5.48 3.52 -19.53
CA GLU A 33 -4.67 4.54 -18.84
C GLU A 33 -3.42 3.90 -18.23
N LYS A 34 -2.25 4.36 -18.70
CA LYS A 34 -0.96 3.88 -18.19
C LYS A 34 -0.76 4.34 -16.75
N LEU A 35 -0.45 3.39 -15.88
CA LEU A 35 -0.17 3.63 -14.47
C LEU A 35 1.31 3.68 -14.17
N TYR A 36 1.65 4.51 -13.19
CA TYR A 36 3.01 4.75 -12.73
C TYR A 36 3.09 4.50 -11.23
N LEU A 37 4.19 3.89 -10.82
CA LEU A 37 4.51 3.71 -9.40
C LEU A 37 5.14 4.99 -8.87
N PHE A 38 4.55 5.56 -7.84
CA PHE A 38 5.08 6.69 -7.10
C PHE A 38 5.46 6.27 -5.68
N ARG A 39 6.44 6.98 -5.12
CA ARG A 39 6.92 6.83 -3.75
C ARG A 39 7.00 8.20 -3.10
N GLN A 40 6.60 8.28 -1.85
CA GLN A 40 6.75 9.47 -1.01
C GLN A 40 7.13 9.04 0.40
N ASP A 41 8.26 9.55 0.89
CA ASP A 41 8.79 9.24 2.21
C ASP A 41 8.58 10.45 3.13
N TYR A 42 8.22 10.19 4.39
CA TYR A 42 8.08 11.22 5.42
C TYR A 42 8.35 10.64 6.80
N ASP A 43 8.89 11.46 7.70
CA ASP A 43 9.16 11.05 9.07
C ASP A 43 7.90 11.18 9.93
N ALA A 44 7.63 10.16 10.75
CA ALA A 44 6.45 10.12 11.61
C ALA A 44 6.69 9.28 12.87
N SER A 45 6.44 9.91 14.02
CA SER A 45 6.58 9.30 15.36
C SER A 45 7.94 8.63 15.56
N GLY A 46 9.02 9.34 15.19
CA GLY A 46 10.41 8.88 15.31
C GLY A 46 10.81 7.72 14.40
N GLY A 47 9.92 7.27 13.50
CA GLY A 47 10.22 6.31 12.44
C GLY A 47 10.01 6.96 11.07
N LYS A 48 10.07 6.15 10.02
CA LYS A 48 9.86 6.60 8.64
C LYS A 48 8.65 5.91 8.03
N GLU A 49 7.80 6.68 7.37
CA GLU A 49 6.67 6.19 6.59
C GLU A 49 7.00 6.34 5.10
N ILE A 50 6.72 5.29 4.34
CA ILE A 50 6.94 5.20 2.90
C ILE A 50 5.59 4.91 2.27
N PHE A 51 5.05 5.90 1.59
CA PHE A 51 3.80 5.82 0.85
C PHE A 51 4.08 5.43 -0.60
N LEU A 52 3.64 4.23 -0.99
CA LEU A 52 3.72 3.75 -2.37
C LEU A 52 2.34 3.83 -3.00
N SER A 53 2.26 4.27 -4.25
CA SER A 53 0.99 4.36 -4.97
C SER A 53 1.12 4.05 -6.45
N PHE A 54 0.06 3.47 -7.02
CA PHE A 54 -0.14 3.45 -8.46
C PHE A 54 -1.10 4.56 -8.83
N GLU A 55 -0.62 5.51 -9.62
CA GLU A 55 -1.37 6.69 -10.04
C GLU A 55 -1.22 6.89 -11.56
N ASN A 56 -2.08 7.72 -12.16
CA ASN A 56 -1.84 8.20 -13.51
C ASN A 56 -0.68 9.20 -13.56
N LYS A 57 -0.16 9.50 -14.76
CA LYS A 57 1.02 10.38 -14.93
C LYS A 57 0.86 11.74 -14.24
N LYS A 58 -0.35 12.32 -14.29
CA LYS A 58 -0.66 13.63 -13.68
C LYS A 58 -0.90 13.57 -12.17
N ARG A 59 -0.92 12.37 -11.57
CA ARG A 59 -1.21 12.15 -10.14
C ARG A 59 -2.59 12.66 -9.72
N GLU A 60 -3.54 12.65 -10.63
CA GLU A 60 -4.94 13.05 -10.40
C GLU A 60 -5.82 11.84 -10.05
N LYS A 61 -5.44 10.65 -10.51
CA LYS A 61 -6.14 9.39 -10.24
C LYS A 61 -5.24 8.40 -9.49
N LEU A 62 -5.76 7.83 -8.42
CA LEU A 62 -5.12 6.86 -7.54
C LEU A 62 -5.83 5.52 -7.64
N TYR A 63 -5.07 4.50 -8.03
CA TYR A 63 -5.59 3.16 -8.31
C TYR A 63 -5.27 2.17 -7.19
N SER A 64 -4.11 2.32 -6.56
CA SER A 64 -3.71 1.48 -5.44
C SER A 64 -2.72 2.22 -4.56
N LEU A 65 -2.73 1.91 -3.27
CA LEU A 65 -1.79 2.47 -2.30
C LEU A 65 -1.28 1.39 -1.33
N LEU A 66 -0.11 1.64 -0.77
CA LEU A 66 0.50 0.87 0.31
C LEU A 66 1.24 1.82 1.25
N ARG A 67 1.05 1.62 2.56
CA ARG A 67 1.79 2.32 3.61
C ARG A 67 2.78 1.36 4.25
N LEU A 68 4.07 1.61 4.04
CA LEU A 68 5.16 0.87 4.64
C LEU A 68 5.80 1.71 5.74
N ARG A 69 5.89 1.16 6.95
CA ARG A 69 6.54 1.79 8.10
C ARG A 69 7.87 1.13 8.39
N ILE A 70 8.90 1.95 8.53
CA ILE A 70 10.17 1.61 9.16
C ILE A 70 10.09 2.07 10.62
N PRO A 71 10.05 1.14 11.60
CA PRO A 71 9.86 1.48 13.01
C PRO A 71 11.00 2.35 13.56
N SER A 72 10.71 3.18 14.56
CA SER A 72 11.70 4.06 15.20
C SER A 72 12.88 3.30 15.83
N GLN A 73 12.65 2.06 16.26
CA GLN A 73 13.66 1.17 16.84
C GLN A 73 14.83 0.94 15.87
N TYR A 74 14.55 0.93 14.58
CA TYR A 74 15.57 0.84 13.53
C TYR A 74 16.58 1.99 13.61
N TYR A 75 16.10 3.21 13.79
CA TYR A 75 16.95 4.42 13.84
C TYR A 75 17.63 4.62 15.20
N LYS A 76 17.02 4.11 16.27
CA LYS A 76 17.55 4.24 17.64
C LYS A 76 18.61 3.18 17.99
N ASN A 77 18.98 2.30 17.05
CA ASN A 77 19.83 1.11 17.29
C ASN A 77 19.39 0.31 18.54
N SER A 78 18.10 0.39 18.88
CA SER A 78 17.53 -0.26 20.06
C SER A 78 16.97 -1.59 19.63
N SER A 79 17.57 -2.68 20.12
CA SER A 79 17.33 -4.04 19.61
C SER A 79 15.96 -4.62 19.96
N ARG A 80 15.17 -3.97 20.81
CA ARG A 80 13.93 -4.55 21.34
C ARG A 80 12.70 -3.81 20.82
N SER A 81 12.07 -4.42 19.82
CA SER A 81 10.65 -4.17 19.55
C SER A 81 9.84 -4.60 20.77
N ILE A 82 8.81 -3.82 21.15
CA ILE A 82 7.86 -4.20 22.21
C ILE A 82 7.24 -5.58 21.89
N PHE A 83 7.02 -5.84 20.60
CA PHE A 83 6.51 -7.13 20.12
C PHE A 83 7.62 -7.91 19.41
N ARG A 84 7.97 -9.09 19.92
CA ARG A 84 8.98 -10.00 19.33
C ARG A 84 8.68 -10.33 17.86
N VAL A 85 7.40 -10.48 17.52
CA VAL A 85 6.97 -10.74 16.12
C VAL A 85 7.38 -9.65 15.14
N LEU A 86 7.63 -8.42 15.61
CA LEU A 86 8.05 -7.27 14.80
C LEU A 86 9.56 -6.97 14.85
N GLU A 87 10.36 -7.74 15.57
CA GLU A 87 11.83 -7.55 15.61
C GLU A 87 12.43 -7.62 14.21
N ASN A 88 13.36 -6.71 13.90
CA ASN A 88 14.05 -6.62 12.60
C ASN A 88 13.07 -6.66 11.41
N SER A 89 11.95 -5.93 11.52
CA SER A 89 10.95 -5.89 10.46
C SER A 89 10.47 -4.49 10.09
N ALA A 90 10.13 -4.33 8.82
CA ALA A 90 9.25 -3.27 8.38
C ALA A 90 7.80 -3.73 8.47
N ILE A 91 6.86 -2.78 8.48
CA ILE A 91 5.45 -3.04 8.72
C ILE A 91 4.62 -2.44 7.59
N ILE A 92 3.92 -3.27 6.84
CA ILE A 92 2.83 -2.82 5.98
C ILE A 92 1.62 -2.54 6.88
N ARG A 93 1.25 -1.27 6.96
CA ARG A 93 0.11 -0.80 7.77
C ARG A 93 -1.21 -0.87 7.00
N GLU A 94 -1.14 -0.69 5.69
CA GLU A 94 -2.29 -0.61 4.82
C GLU A 94 -1.89 -1.04 3.41
N VAL A 95 -2.74 -1.81 2.74
CA VAL A 95 -2.72 -2.01 1.28
C VAL A 95 -4.14 -1.87 0.79
N HIS A 96 -4.35 -1.02 -0.22
CA HIS A 96 -5.66 -0.83 -0.79
C HIS A 96 -5.57 -0.75 -2.32
N THR A 97 -6.53 -1.36 -3.02
CA THR A 97 -6.66 -1.30 -4.48
C THR A 97 -8.09 -0.87 -4.80
N TYR A 98 -8.24 0.30 -5.39
CA TYR A 98 -9.53 0.88 -5.75
C TYR A 98 -10.08 0.25 -7.03
N GLY A 99 -11.40 0.28 -7.20
CA GLY A 99 -12.10 -0.30 -8.35
C GLY A 99 -12.32 -1.81 -8.29
N GLN A 100 -11.61 -2.58 -7.45
CA GLN A 100 -11.75 -4.04 -7.40
C GLN A 100 -12.99 -4.52 -6.61
N LEU A 101 -13.62 -3.67 -5.80
CA LEU A 101 -14.73 -4.08 -4.93
C LEU A 101 -15.98 -4.57 -5.68
N HIS A 102 -16.19 -4.14 -6.92
CA HIS A 102 -17.36 -4.58 -7.70
C HIS A 102 -17.25 -6.00 -8.26
N SER A 103 -16.07 -6.64 -8.22
CA SER A 103 -15.89 -7.98 -8.79
C SER A 103 -16.20 -9.13 -7.81
N LEU A 104 -16.47 -8.85 -6.53
CA LEU A 104 -16.70 -9.89 -5.52
C LEU A 104 -18.17 -10.04 -5.11
N ILE A 105 -19.03 -9.07 -5.45
CA ILE A 105 -20.44 -9.04 -4.99
C ILE A 105 -21.42 -9.45 -6.09
N SER A 106 -21.09 -9.24 -7.37
CA SER A 106 -21.99 -9.55 -8.50
C SER A 106 -21.39 -10.63 -9.38
N ARG A 107 -21.98 -11.84 -9.35
CA ARG A 107 -21.63 -12.97 -10.22
C ARG A 107 -22.01 -12.73 -11.70
N ASP A 108 -22.76 -11.66 -12.01
CA ASP A 108 -23.37 -11.46 -13.35
C ASP A 108 -22.96 -10.19 -14.10
N ARG A 109 -21.83 -9.55 -13.78
CA ARG A 109 -21.30 -8.46 -14.62
C ARG A 109 -19.88 -8.78 -15.07
N VAL A 110 -19.75 -9.06 -16.37
CA VAL A 110 -18.48 -9.18 -17.08
C VAL A 110 -17.58 -8.02 -16.66
N SER A 111 -16.47 -8.35 -16.01
CA SER A 111 -15.57 -7.38 -15.42
C SER A 111 -14.94 -6.51 -16.50
N THR A 112 -15.39 -5.26 -16.63
CA THR A 112 -14.81 -4.21 -17.50
C THR A 112 -13.46 -3.69 -17.00
N PHE A 113 -12.85 -4.35 -16.00
CA PHE A 113 -11.56 -3.96 -15.44
C PHE A 113 -10.42 -4.49 -16.32
N SER A 114 -9.50 -3.61 -16.70
CA SER A 114 -8.31 -3.98 -17.47
C SER A 114 -7.45 -4.99 -16.69
N PRO A 115 -6.82 -5.94 -17.39
CA PRO A 115 -5.83 -6.85 -16.81
C PRO A 115 -4.70 -6.13 -16.05
N GLN A 116 -4.45 -4.85 -16.39
CA GLN A 116 -3.38 -4.03 -15.81
C GLN A 116 -3.59 -3.77 -14.30
N HIS A 117 -4.84 -3.71 -13.84
CA HIS A 117 -5.17 -3.49 -12.43
C HIS A 117 -5.21 -4.77 -11.60
N LYS A 118 -5.33 -5.92 -12.25
CA LYS A 118 -5.26 -7.22 -11.59
C LYS A 118 -3.85 -7.40 -11.04
N GLY A 119 -3.72 -7.29 -9.71
CA GLY A 119 -2.45 -7.51 -9.01
C GLY A 119 -1.63 -6.26 -8.70
N MET A 120 -2.19 -5.05 -8.75
CA MET A 120 -1.50 -3.83 -8.28
C MET A 120 -1.09 -3.94 -6.81
N GLY A 121 -1.98 -4.39 -5.92
CA GLY A 121 -1.63 -4.65 -4.53
C GLY A 121 -0.45 -5.63 -4.38
N LYS A 122 -0.39 -6.68 -5.22
CA LYS A 122 0.76 -7.61 -5.26
C LYS A 122 2.05 -6.93 -5.71
N LYS A 123 1.99 -6.04 -6.71
CA LYS A 123 3.15 -5.25 -7.17
C LYS A 123 3.65 -4.32 -6.07
N LEU A 124 2.76 -3.63 -5.35
CA LEU A 124 3.12 -2.78 -4.21
C LEU A 124 3.78 -3.59 -3.09
N ILE A 125 3.24 -4.76 -2.75
CA ILE A 125 3.83 -5.62 -1.71
C ILE A 125 5.24 -6.10 -2.13
N LYS A 126 5.43 -6.47 -3.39
CA LYS A 126 6.77 -6.83 -3.90
C LYS A 126 7.75 -5.66 -3.80
N GLU A 127 7.30 -4.44 -4.10
CA GLU A 127 8.13 -3.25 -3.96
C GLU A 127 8.46 -2.97 -2.49
N ALA A 128 7.49 -3.13 -1.58
CA ALA A 128 7.74 -3.03 -0.15
C ALA A 128 8.76 -4.08 0.33
N GLU A 129 8.68 -5.32 -0.16
CA GLU A 129 9.69 -6.37 0.10
C GLU A 129 11.08 -5.95 -0.41
N ARG A 130 11.16 -5.35 -1.60
CA ARG A 130 12.41 -4.84 -2.18
C ARG A 130 12.99 -3.72 -1.32
N ILE A 131 12.21 -2.70 -0.99
CA ILE A 131 12.63 -1.54 -0.17
C ILE A 131 13.13 -2.00 1.19
N THR A 132 12.32 -2.81 1.89
CA THR A 132 12.63 -3.33 3.22
C THR A 132 14.00 -4.01 3.25
N ARG A 133 14.30 -4.82 2.23
CA ARG A 133 15.56 -5.54 2.13
C ARG A 133 16.71 -4.68 1.61
N LYS A 134 16.54 -4.03 0.46
CA LYS A 134 17.65 -3.39 -0.27
C LYS A 134 18.06 -2.05 0.33
N GLU A 135 17.10 -1.32 0.91
CA GLU A 135 17.35 0.05 1.38
C GLU A 135 17.50 0.10 2.90
N PHE A 136 16.77 -0.74 3.62
CA PHE A 136 16.82 -0.76 5.10
C PHE A 136 17.54 -1.98 5.68
N GLY A 137 17.90 -2.98 4.86
CA GLY A 137 18.61 -4.18 5.33
C GLY A 137 17.79 -5.07 6.28
N LEU A 138 16.49 -4.81 6.42
CA LEU A 138 15.60 -5.54 7.31
C LEU A 138 15.26 -6.91 6.70
N GLN A 139 15.20 -7.94 7.55
CA GLN A 139 15.08 -9.33 7.10
C GLN A 139 13.64 -9.86 7.13
N LYS A 140 12.68 -9.06 7.59
CA LYS A 140 11.29 -9.46 7.79
C LYS A 140 10.35 -8.35 7.38
N LEU A 141 9.22 -8.73 6.78
CA LEU A 141 8.09 -7.84 6.52
C LEU A 141 6.87 -8.37 7.27
N ALA A 142 6.28 -7.53 8.08
CA ALA A 142 5.02 -7.80 8.78
C ALA A 142 3.88 -7.02 8.12
N VAL A 143 2.68 -7.58 8.11
CA VAL A 143 1.49 -6.95 7.55
C VAL A 143 0.37 -6.98 8.57
N ILE A 144 -0.20 -5.82 8.86
CA ILE A 144 -1.45 -5.71 9.61
C ILE A 144 -2.58 -6.15 8.67
N SER A 145 -3.27 -7.23 9.01
CA SER A 145 -4.20 -7.89 8.10
C SER A 145 -5.44 -8.41 8.83
N SER A 146 -6.61 -7.91 8.45
CA SER A 146 -7.90 -8.38 8.93
C SER A 146 -8.11 -9.85 8.59
N ALA A 147 -8.87 -10.59 9.42
CA ALA A 147 -9.01 -12.04 9.29
C ALA A 147 -9.39 -12.52 7.87
N GLY A 148 -10.32 -11.82 7.20
CA GLY A 148 -10.82 -12.16 5.87
C GLY A 148 -9.79 -12.08 4.73
N VAL A 149 -8.71 -11.32 4.89
CA VAL A 149 -7.67 -11.14 3.85
C VAL A 149 -6.42 -11.98 4.09
N ARG A 150 -6.29 -12.65 5.24
CA ARG A 150 -5.10 -13.47 5.59
C ARG A 150 -4.84 -14.59 4.59
N ASN A 151 -5.89 -15.21 4.05
CA ASN A 151 -5.76 -16.30 3.07
C ASN A 151 -5.10 -15.84 1.76
N TYR A 152 -5.32 -14.59 1.34
CA TYR A 152 -4.62 -14.01 0.19
C TYR A 152 -3.11 -13.97 0.44
N TYR A 153 -2.69 -13.43 1.58
CA TYR A 153 -1.27 -13.34 1.95
C TYR A 153 -0.61 -14.73 2.06
N ARG A 154 -1.32 -15.71 2.65
CA ARG A 154 -0.83 -17.10 2.74
C ARG A 154 -0.68 -17.75 1.37
N LYS A 155 -1.79 -17.89 0.65
CA LYS A 155 -1.87 -18.70 -0.57
C LYS A 155 -1.16 -18.06 -1.76
N LYS A 156 -1.09 -16.72 -1.83
CA LYS A 156 -0.59 -16.01 -3.03
C LYS A 156 0.79 -15.39 -2.87
N LEU A 157 1.23 -15.15 -1.63
CA LEU A 157 2.45 -14.38 -1.35
C LEU A 157 3.42 -15.07 -0.37
N GLY A 158 3.03 -16.21 0.22
CA GLY A 158 3.88 -17.01 1.10
C GLY A 158 4.06 -16.45 2.51
N TYR A 159 3.16 -15.56 2.96
CA TYR A 159 3.19 -15.04 4.33
C TYR A 159 2.59 -16.06 5.29
N ARG A 160 3.05 -16.06 6.54
CA ARG A 160 2.54 -16.91 7.62
C ARG A 160 1.99 -16.06 8.74
N LEU A 161 0.89 -16.51 9.35
CA LEU A 161 0.34 -15.82 10.51
C LEU A 161 1.27 -16.06 11.70
N LYS A 162 1.65 -14.98 12.38
CA LYS A 162 2.33 -14.98 13.67
C LYS A 162 1.68 -13.90 14.53
N ASP A 163 1.16 -14.29 15.68
CA ASP A 163 0.31 -13.46 16.52
C ASP A 163 -0.84 -12.85 15.68
N SER A 164 -0.96 -11.52 15.67
CA SER A 164 -1.94 -10.77 14.88
C SER A 164 -1.44 -10.37 13.48
N TYR A 165 -0.20 -10.70 13.10
CA TYR A 165 0.46 -10.23 11.88
C TYR A 165 0.66 -11.34 10.84
N MET A 166 0.54 -10.97 9.57
CA MET A 166 1.05 -11.80 8.48
C MET A 166 2.53 -11.46 8.26
N THR A 167 3.43 -12.42 8.47
CA THR A 167 4.87 -12.19 8.39
C THR A 167 5.53 -13.00 7.29
N LYS A 168 6.58 -12.45 6.70
CA LYS A 168 7.43 -13.13 5.72
C LYS A 168 8.88 -12.76 5.97
N LYS A 169 9.76 -13.77 5.99
CA LYS A 169 11.21 -13.55 5.93
C LYS A 169 11.58 -13.16 4.51
N ILE A 170 12.29 -12.06 4.36
CA ILE A 170 12.79 -11.55 3.08
C ILE A 170 14.29 -11.84 3.12
N GLN A 171 14.69 -12.98 2.55
CA GLN A 171 16.09 -13.43 2.59
C GLN A 171 17.01 -12.33 2.01
N LYS A 172 18.15 -12.08 2.68
CA LYS A 172 19.32 -11.51 2.00
C LYS A 172 19.66 -12.51 0.90
N SER A 173 19.64 -12.08 -0.36
CA SER A 173 20.44 -12.79 -1.36
C SER A 173 21.87 -12.73 -0.83
N GLY A 174 22.42 -13.87 -0.45
CA GLY A 174 23.82 -13.95 -0.05
C GLY A 174 24.66 -13.35 -1.17
N LEU A 175 25.66 -12.58 -0.78
CA LEU A 175 26.89 -12.54 -1.54
C LEU A 175 27.36 -14.01 -1.59
N SER A 176 27.12 -14.66 -2.72
CA SER A 176 27.89 -15.81 -3.18
C SER A 176 29.06 -15.28 -3.97
#